data_AF-A0A433A9E4-F1
#
_entry.id   AF-A0A433A9E4-F1
#
_cell.length_a   1.000
_cell.length_b   1.000
_cell.length_c   1.000
_cell.angle_alpha   90.00
_cell.angle_beta   90.00
_cell.angle_gamma   90.00
#
_symmetry.space_group_name_H-M   'P 1'
#
loop_
_entity.id
_entity.type
_entity.pdbx_description
1 polymer ?
#
loop_
_entity_poly.entity_id
_entity_poly.type
_entity_poly.pdbx_seq_one_letter_code
_entity_poly.pdbx_strand_id
1 'polypeptide(L)'
;MPEKFCAELLVRSERDRVNDRLEITICNIAGEARTISLSEEAVAGLASLLSDHVHENSKSNVTKLPDSFAVGHGRHEPVVMLRFEEDAAYGLTADQALGLGEALIEEAETIATKVRYPTRQ
;
A
#
# COMPACT_ATOMS: atom_id res chain seq x y z
N MET A 1 -19.91 -13.26 21.79
CA MET A 1 -18.86 -13.27 20.76
C MET A 1 -18.21 -11.90 20.79
N PRO A 2 -16.89 -11.74 20.98
CA PRO A 2 -16.28 -10.42 20.91
C PRO A 2 -16.43 -9.88 19.48
N GLU A 3 -16.83 -8.62 19.37
CA GLU A 3 -16.98 -7.91 18.10
C GLU A 3 -15.64 -7.88 17.38
N LYS A 4 -15.63 -8.29 16.10
CA LYS A 4 -14.39 -8.41 15.32
C LYS A 4 -13.92 -7.01 14.93
N PHE A 5 -12.72 -6.63 15.39
CA PHE A 5 -12.08 -5.38 14.98
C PHE A 5 -11.39 -5.58 13.62
N CYS A 6 -11.91 -4.93 12.59
CA CYS A 6 -11.31 -4.92 11.25
C CYS A 6 -10.44 -3.67 11.10
N ALA A 7 -9.13 -3.84 11.27
CA ALA A 7 -8.16 -2.76 11.12
C ALA A 7 -7.98 -2.42 9.63
N GLU A 8 -7.97 -1.13 9.32
CA GLU A 8 -7.81 -0.65 7.94
C GLU A 8 -6.68 0.37 7.78
N LEU A 9 -6.37 1.11 8.84
CA LEU A 9 -5.35 2.17 8.80
C LEU A 9 -4.37 2.02 9.96
N LEU A 10 -3.08 2.17 9.66
CA LEU A 10 -2.04 2.42 10.68
C LEU A 10 -1.95 3.93 10.90
N VAL A 11 -2.22 4.37 12.12
CA VAL A 11 -2.32 5.81 12.46
C VAL A 11 -1.08 6.31 13.18
N ARG A 12 -0.42 5.46 13.96
CA ARG A 12 0.81 5.79 14.67
C ARG A 12 1.68 4.56 14.81
N SER A 13 2.98 4.74 14.64
CA SER A 13 3.99 3.78 15.08
C SER A 13 5.03 4.53 15.91
N GLU A 14 5.26 4.09 17.13
CA GLU A 14 6.25 4.70 18.01
C GLU A 14 6.99 3.64 18.80
N ARG A 15 8.29 3.87 18.99
CA ARG A 15 9.09 3.04 19.88
C ARG A 15 9.03 3.64 21.26
N ASP A 16 8.39 2.92 22.19
CA ASP A 16 8.51 3.21 23.60
C ASP A 16 9.94 2.85 24.03
N ARG A 17 10.76 3.88 24.25
CA ARG A 17 12.16 3.74 24.65
C ARG A 17 12.34 3.30 26.10
N VAL A 18 11.29 3.40 26.93
CA VAL A 18 11.35 3.02 28.34
C VAL A 18 11.17 1.53 28.51
N ASN A 19 10.20 0.94 27.80
CA ASN A 19 9.92 -0.49 27.87
C ASN A 19 10.48 -1.28 26.67
N ASP A 20 11.17 -0.60 25.77
CA ASP A 20 11.68 -1.10 24.49
C ASP A 20 10.66 -1.89 23.67
N ARG A 21 9.46 -1.31 23.55
CA ARG A 21 8.34 -1.91 22.82
C ARG A 21 7.97 -1.05 21.63
N LEU A 22 7.48 -1.71 20.58
CA LEU A 22 6.88 -1.01 19.44
C LEU A 22 5.39 -0.87 19.68
N GLU A 23 4.93 0.37 19.83
CA GLU A 23 3.51 0.69 19.89
C GLU A 23 2.99 1.01 18.50
N ILE A 24 1.93 0.32 18.09
CA ILE A 24 1.26 0.55 16.81
C ILE A 24 -0.20 0.84 17.10
N THR A 25 -0.67 2.00 16.69
CA THR A 25 -2.10 2.35 16.73
C THR A 25 -2.71 2.09 15.36
N ILE A 26 -3.75 1.24 15.36
CA ILE A 26 -4.54 0.88 14.19
C ILE A 26 -5.98 1.38 14.34
N CYS A 27 -6.60 1.82 13.26
CA CYS A 27 -8.00 2.27 13.25
C CYS A 27 -8.85 1.45 12.28
N ASN A 28 -10.14 1.34 12.57
CA ASN A 28 -11.15 0.81 11.66
C ASN A 28 -11.89 1.93 10.90
N ILE A 29 -12.78 1.58 9.96
CA ILE A 29 -13.65 2.53 9.22
C ILE A 29 -14.55 3.38 10.10
N ALA A 30 -14.92 2.88 11.28
CA ALA A 30 -15.74 3.62 12.22
C ALA A 30 -14.93 4.68 12.99
N GLY A 31 -13.61 4.75 12.77
CA GLY A 31 -12.70 5.66 13.45
C GLY A 31 -12.27 5.19 14.84
N GLU A 32 -12.61 3.95 15.22
CA GLU A 32 -12.18 3.37 16.48
C GLU A 32 -10.70 2.99 16.40
N ALA A 33 -9.91 3.52 17.33
CA ALA A 33 -8.48 3.25 17.41
C ALA A 33 -8.17 2.17 18.46
N ARG A 34 -7.22 1.29 18.15
CA ARG A 34 -6.63 0.35 19.09
C ARG A 34 -5.11 0.42 19.00
N THR A 35 -4.45 0.50 20.15
CA THR A 35 -2.99 0.42 20.24
C THR A 35 -2.59 -0.99 20.64
N ILE A 36 -1.73 -1.61 19.82
CA ILE A 36 -1.04 -2.85 20.15
C ILE A 36 0.40 -2.52 20.55
N SER A 37 0.91 -3.20 21.56
CA SER A 37 2.29 -3.03 22.04
C SER A 37 3.03 -4.34 21.84
N LEU A 38 4.04 -4.31 20.98
CA LEU A 38 4.81 -5.46 20.52
C LEU A 38 6.17 -5.48 21.21
N SER A 39 6.58 -6.66 21.69
CA SER A 39 7.95 -6.89 22.17
C SER A 39 8.93 -6.92 21.00
N GLU A 40 10.21 -6.71 21.29
CA GLU A 40 11.30 -6.83 20.32
C GLU A 40 11.26 -8.17 19.54
N GLU A 41 11.03 -9.28 20.24
CA GLU A 41 10.92 -10.62 19.62
C GLU A 41 9.76 -10.71 18.61
N ALA A 42 8.59 -10.15 18.95
CA ALA A 42 7.44 -10.12 18.05
C ALA A 42 7.70 -9.24 16.83
N VAL A 43 8.41 -8.12 17.01
CA VAL A 43 8.83 -7.24 15.92
C VAL A 43 9.83 -7.95 15.00
N ALA A 44 10.83 -8.65 15.57
CA ALA A 44 11.79 -9.43 14.80
C ALA A 44 11.12 -10.54 14.00
N GLY A 45 10.17 -11.27 14.60
CA GLY A 45 9.38 -12.28 13.92
C GLY A 45 8.56 -11.70 12.77
N LEU A 46 7.88 -10.58 12.97
CA LEU A 46 7.14 -9.87 11.92
C LEU A 46 8.06 -9.41 10.78
N ALA A 47 9.23 -8.86 11.10
CA ALA A 47 10.20 -8.42 10.11
C ALA A 47 10.71 -9.60 9.25
N SER A 48 10.93 -10.77 9.85
CA SER A 48 11.30 -11.98 9.13
C SER A 48 10.20 -12.41 8.16
N LEU A 49 8.94 -12.50 8.63
CA LEU A 49 7.80 -12.90 7.80
C LEU A 49 7.58 -11.95 6.61
N LEU A 50 7.72 -10.64 6.84
CA LEU A 50 7.64 -9.64 5.78
C LEU A 50 8.81 -9.77 4.79
N SER A 51 10.02 -10.04 5.29
CA SER A 51 11.21 -10.23 4.44
C SER A 51 11.08 -11.46 3.56
N ASP A 52 10.56 -12.57 4.10
CA ASP A 52 10.30 -13.80 3.36
C ASP A 52 9.25 -13.56 2.26
N HIS A 53 8.17 -12.84 2.58
CA HIS A 53 7.15 -12.49 1.60
C HIS A 53 7.66 -11.57 0.48
N VAL A 54 8.54 -10.60 0.81
CA VAL A 54 9.20 -9.76 -0.19
C VAL A 54 10.15 -10.60 -1.05
N HIS A 55 10.86 -11.57 -0.47
CA HIS A 55 11.73 -12.47 -1.24
C HIS A 55 10.95 -13.35 -2.22
N GLU A 56 9.80 -13.89 -1.83
CA GLU A 56 8.95 -14.69 -2.71
C GLU A 56 8.34 -13.87 -3.85
N ASN A 57 8.03 -12.59 -3.60
CA ASN A 57 7.49 -11.67 -4.61
C ASN A 57 8.54 -10.85 -5.38
N SER A 58 9.83 -10.94 -5.02
CA SER A 58 10.93 -10.14 -5.60
C SER A 58 11.29 -10.46 -7.06
N LYS A 59 10.56 -11.37 -7.72
CA LYS A 59 10.64 -11.55 -9.18
C LYS A 59 9.81 -10.53 -9.97
N SER A 60 8.98 -9.71 -9.32
CA SER A 60 8.42 -8.51 -9.94
C SER A 60 9.46 -7.39 -9.86
N ASN A 61 9.92 -6.92 -11.01
CA ASN A 61 10.83 -5.79 -11.08
C ASN A 61 10.16 -4.58 -10.41
N VAL A 62 10.80 -4.07 -9.36
CA VAL A 62 10.42 -2.86 -8.65
C VAL A 62 10.28 -1.72 -9.64
N THR A 63 9.04 -1.40 -10.02
CA THR A 63 8.71 -0.12 -10.64
C THR A 63 8.87 0.94 -9.56
N LYS A 64 9.52 2.06 -9.90
CA LYS A 64 9.70 3.20 -8.99
C LYS A 64 8.35 3.53 -8.33
N LEU A 65 8.29 3.37 -7.02
CA LEU A 65 7.15 3.85 -6.25
C LEU A 65 7.13 5.39 -6.35
N PRO A 66 5.99 6.02 -6.69
CA PRO A 66 5.91 7.48 -6.71
C PRO A 66 6.16 8.03 -5.30
N ASP A 67 6.93 9.13 -5.21
CA ASP A 67 7.34 9.76 -3.96
C ASP A 67 6.15 10.27 -3.11
N SER A 68 4.99 10.45 -3.73
CA SER A 68 3.74 10.77 -3.06
C SER A 68 2.54 10.24 -3.85
N PHE A 69 1.59 9.61 -3.18
CA PHE A 69 0.25 9.35 -3.71
C PHE A 69 -0.78 9.90 -2.71
N ALA A 70 -1.86 10.49 -3.20
CA ALA A 70 -2.94 11.01 -2.38
C ALA A 70 -4.28 10.50 -2.91
N VAL A 71 -4.95 9.65 -2.13
CA VAL A 71 -6.32 9.21 -2.42
C VAL A 71 -7.26 10.08 -1.59
N GLY A 72 -7.93 11.03 -2.24
CA GLY A 72 -8.95 11.87 -1.61
C GLY A 72 -10.34 11.24 -1.78
N HIS A 73 -11.18 11.31 -0.74
CA HIS A 73 -12.60 10.96 -0.84
C HIS A 73 -13.43 12.23 -1.13
N GLY A 74 -14.01 12.31 -2.33
CA GLY A 74 -15.00 13.33 -2.68
C GLY A 74 -16.29 13.13 -1.87
N ARG A 75 -16.74 14.15 -1.15
CA ARG A 75 -17.80 14.03 -0.13
C ARG A 75 -19.22 13.76 -0.68
N HIS A 76 -19.41 13.64 -1.99
CA HIS A 76 -20.76 13.55 -2.60
C HIS A 76 -20.90 12.54 -3.74
N GLU A 77 -19.83 11.94 -4.26
CA GLU A 77 -19.87 10.83 -5.23
C GLU A 77 -18.62 9.95 -5.00
N PRO A 78 -18.71 8.61 -5.14
CA PRO A 78 -17.57 7.71 -4.97
C PRO A 78 -16.62 7.87 -6.16
N VAL A 79 -15.78 8.89 -6.07
CA VAL A 79 -14.76 9.23 -7.07
C VAL A 79 -13.36 8.91 -6.54
N VAL A 80 -12.54 8.33 -7.40
CA VAL A 80 -11.12 8.10 -7.19
C VAL A 80 -10.37 9.30 -7.76
N MET A 81 -9.63 10.01 -6.92
CA MET A 81 -8.78 11.11 -7.36
C MET A 81 -7.42 10.58 -7.78
N LEU A 82 -7.02 10.87 -9.03
CA LEU A 82 -5.70 10.57 -9.56
C LEU A 82 -4.98 11.86 -9.95
N ARG A 83 -3.70 11.95 -9.63
CA ARG A 83 -2.83 13.06 -10.03
C ARG A 83 -1.54 12.49 -10.59
N PHE A 84 -1.14 12.97 -11.76
CA PHE A 84 0.17 12.67 -12.34
C PHE A 84 1.09 13.87 -12.10
N GLU A 85 2.12 13.67 -11.30
CA GLU A 85 3.14 14.71 -11.01
C GLU A 85 2.52 16.06 -10.59
N GLU A 86 2.73 17.10 -11.40
CA GLU A 86 2.24 18.48 -11.21
C GLU A 86 0.92 18.79 -11.93
N ASP A 87 0.29 17.80 -12.59
CA ASP A 87 -1.00 18.02 -13.24
C ASP A 87 -2.14 18.27 -12.25
N ALA A 88 -3.21 18.89 -12.74
CA ALA A 88 -4.46 18.99 -11.99
C ALA A 88 -5.02 17.59 -11.69
N ALA A 89 -5.59 17.39 -10.49
CA ALA A 89 -6.16 16.11 -10.11
C ALA A 89 -7.42 15.80 -10.93
N TYR A 90 -7.51 14.58 -11.44
CA TYR A 90 -8.64 14.05 -12.20
C TYR A 90 -9.50 13.17 -11.29
N GLY A 91 -10.82 13.33 -11.36
CA GLY A 91 -11.77 12.43 -10.70
C GLY A 91 -12.21 11.34 -11.67
N LEU A 92 -12.04 10.08 -11.27
CA LEU A 92 -12.57 8.90 -11.96
C LEU A 92 -13.69 8.27 -11.14
N THR A 93 -14.65 7.65 -11.80
CA THR A 93 -15.54 6.71 -11.10
C THR A 93 -14.76 5.44 -10.71
N ALA A 94 -15.30 4.65 -9.78
CA ALA A 94 -14.67 3.39 -9.37
C ALA A 94 -14.41 2.43 -10.56
N ASP A 95 -15.38 2.30 -11.47
CA ASP A 95 -15.24 1.45 -12.66
C ASP A 95 -14.17 1.96 -13.63
N GLN A 96 -14.07 3.28 -13.80
CA GLN A 96 -13.03 3.90 -14.63
C GLN A 96 -11.64 3.73 -14.03
N ALA A 97 -11.52 3.83 -12.70
CA ALA A 97 -10.27 3.62 -11.99
C ALA A 97 -9.80 2.17 -12.08
N LEU A 98 -10.73 1.21 -11.96
CA LEU A 98 -10.43 -0.21 -12.14
C LEU A 98 -9.93 -0.49 -13.55
N GLY A 99 -10.67 -0.04 -14.58
CA GLY A 99 -10.27 -0.24 -15.97
C GLY A 99 -8.93 0.43 -16.32
N LEU A 100 -8.64 1.60 -15.73
CA LEU A 100 -7.34 2.24 -15.87
C LEU A 100 -6.22 1.41 -15.21
N GLY A 101 -6.49 0.85 -14.02
CA GLY A 101 -5.55 -0.01 -13.33
C GLY A 101 -5.19 -1.27 -14.13
N GLU A 102 -6.20 -1.94 -14.69
CA GLU A 102 -6.01 -3.11 -15.56
C GLU A 102 -5.19 -2.77 -16.80
N ALA A 103 -5.50 -1.65 -17.48
CA ALA A 103 -4.75 -1.20 -18.65
C ALA A 103 -3.29 -0.86 -18.33
N LEU A 104 -3.01 -0.26 -17.17
CA LEU A 104 -1.65 0.04 -16.73
C LEU A 104 -0.85 -1.23 -16.44
N ILE A 105 -1.50 -2.26 -15.86
CA ILE A 105 -0.88 -3.56 -15.62
C ILE A 105 -0.54 -4.23 -16.96
N GLU A 106 -1.49 -4.28 -17.90
CA GLU A 106 -1.28 -4.89 -19.23
C GLU A 106 -0.15 -4.19 -20.02
N GLU A 107 -0.11 -2.85 -20.01
CA GLU A 107 0.96 -2.10 -20.68
C GLU A 107 2.32 -2.34 -19.98
N ALA A 108 2.35 -2.40 -18.64
CA ALA A 108 3.58 -2.72 -17.90
C ALA A 108 4.10 -4.12 -18.24
N GLU A 109 3.22 -5.12 -18.36
CA GLU A 109 3.57 -6.47 -18.80
C GLU A 109 4.09 -6.48 -20.25
N THR A 110 3.47 -5.71 -21.13
CA THR A 110 3.89 -5.58 -22.54
C THR A 110 5.29 -4.97 -22.66
N ILE A 111 5.58 -3.90 -21.90
CA ILE A 111 6.91 -3.28 -21.84
C ILE A 111 7.92 -4.27 -21.25
N ALA A 112 7.59 -4.95 -20.15
CA ALA A 112 8.47 -5.94 -19.52
C ALA A 112 8.85 -7.09 -20.48
N THR A 113 7.93 -7.47 -21.36
CA THR A 113 8.14 -8.54 -22.35
C THR A 113 9.02 -8.07 -23.52
N LYS A 114 8.83 -6.81 -23.99
CA LYS A 114 9.65 -6.21 -25.06
C LYS A 114 11.09 -5.94 -24.64
N VAL A 115 11.33 -5.55 -23.38
CA VAL A 115 12.68 -5.24 -22.88
C VAL A 115 13.53 -6.51 -22.67
N ARG A 116 12.91 -7.70 -22.53
CA ARG A 116 13.63 -8.97 -22.35
C ARG A 116 14.26 -9.55 -23.63
N TYR A 117 13.98 -8.99 -24.80
CA TYR A 117 14.67 -9.36 -26.05
C TYR A 117 15.39 -8.15 -26.65
N PRO A 118 16.69 -7.93 -26.34
CA PRO A 118 17.52 -7.19 -27.26
C PRO A 118 17.69 -8.07 -28.51
N THR A 119 16.96 -7.75 -29.57
CA THR A 119 17.24 -8.26 -30.91
C THR A 119 18.66 -7.85 -31.26
N ARG A 120 19.63 -8.77 -31.11
CA ARG A 120 20.95 -8.63 -31.75
C ARG A 120 20.71 -8.70 -33.26
N GLN A 121 20.84 -7.57 -33.94
CA GLN A 121 21.27 -7.51 -35.33
C GLN A 121 22.53 -6.66 -35.40
#